data_AF-A0A7C4DHF0-F1
#
_entry.id   AF-A0A7C4DHF0-F1
#
_cell.length_a   1.000
_cell.length_b   1.000
_cell.length_c   1.000
_cell.angle_alpha   90.00
_cell.angle_beta   90.00
_cell.angle_gamma   90.00
#
_symmetry.space_group_name_H-M   'P 1'
#
loop_
_entity.id
_entity.type
_entity.pdbx_description
1 polymer ?
#
loop_
_entity_poly.entity_id
_entity_poly.type
_entity_poly.pdbx_seq_one_letter_code
_entity_poly.pdbx_strand_id
1 'polypeptide(L)'
;MSWLDLTSKFENLIPLYVGAEAEVYRAKWYGIDVVVKRRIPKSYRIEKLDEEIRSKRTAREAKILHYAKKAGVPTPTVYFLDLANSTIVMSFIEGVRIREI
;
A
#
# COMPACT_ATOMS: atom_id res chain seq x y z
N MET A 1 -3.12 -14.99 6.68
CA MET A 1 -2.99 -13.85 7.61
C MET A 1 -4.08 -12.87 7.23
N SER A 2 -5.00 -12.59 8.15
CA SER A 2 -6.10 -11.67 7.95
C SER A 2 -5.58 -10.21 7.98
N TRP A 3 -6.38 -9.28 7.46
CA TRP A 3 -6.10 -7.84 7.63
C TRP A 3 -5.97 -7.46 9.12
N LEU A 4 -6.76 -8.06 10.00
CA LEU A 4 -6.68 -7.84 11.45
C LEU A 4 -5.33 -8.27 12.02
N ASP A 5 -4.81 -9.42 11.59
CA ASP A 5 -3.50 -9.91 11.99
C ASP A 5 -2.40 -8.94 11.53
N LEU A 6 -2.52 -8.38 10.32
CA LEU A 6 -1.57 -7.39 9.81
C LEU A 6 -1.62 -6.10 10.64
N THR A 7 -2.83 -5.62 10.97
CA THR A 7 -3.01 -4.39 11.74
C THR A 7 -2.41 -4.46 13.14
N SER A 8 -2.40 -5.64 13.76
CA SER A 8 -1.76 -5.84 15.07
C SER A 8 -0.26 -5.54 15.09
N LYS A 9 0.40 -5.52 13.92
CA LYS A 9 1.82 -5.24 13.78
C LYS A 9 2.13 -3.76 13.62
N PHE A 10 1.13 -2.92 13.41
CA PHE A 10 1.30 -1.48 13.19
C PHE A 10 1.00 -0.70 14.46
N GLU A 11 1.90 0.21 14.81
CA GLU A 11 1.67 1.22 15.83
C GLU A 11 1.13 2.49 15.17
N ASN A 12 0.15 3.15 15.78
CA ASN A 12 -0.40 4.43 15.32
C ASN A 12 -0.85 4.43 13.84
N LEU A 13 -1.70 3.47 13.48
CA LEU A 13 -2.27 3.39 12.13
C LEU A 13 -3.28 4.53 11.90
N ILE A 14 -2.85 5.58 11.20
CA ILE A 14 -3.62 6.81 10.96
C ILE A 14 -4.01 6.88 9.48
N PRO A 15 -5.29 7.10 9.13
CA PRO A 15 -5.68 7.28 7.73
C PRO A 15 -5.09 8.58 7.17
N LEU A 16 -4.38 8.48 6.04
CA LEU A 16 -3.89 9.64 5.28
C LEU A 16 -4.84 10.02 4.15
N TYR A 17 -5.41 9.03 3.48
CA TYR A 17 -6.28 9.25 2.33
C TYR A 17 -7.16 8.04 2.06
N VAL A 18 -8.46 8.27 1.89
CA VAL A 18 -9.42 7.26 1.47
C VAL A 18 -9.86 7.60 0.05
N GLY A 19 -9.44 6.77 -0.89
CA GLY A 19 -9.74 6.96 -2.31
C GLY A 19 -10.72 5.93 -2.85
N ALA A 20 -11.17 6.17 -4.09
CA ALA A 20 -12.02 5.23 -4.79
C ALA A 20 -11.33 3.88 -5.03
N GLU A 21 -10.00 3.79 -5.14
CA GLU A 21 -9.31 2.53 -5.45
C GLU A 21 -8.64 1.89 -4.24
N ALA A 22 -8.17 2.70 -3.30
CA ALA A 22 -7.38 2.25 -2.17
C ALA A 22 -7.51 3.20 -0.98
N GLU A 23 -7.33 2.62 0.20
CA GLU A 23 -7.13 3.32 1.46
C GLU A 23 -5.63 3.40 1.73
N VAL A 24 -5.17 4.55 2.18
CA VAL A 24 -3.76 4.83 2.47
C VAL A 24 -3.66 5.28 3.92
N TYR A 25 -2.78 4.64 4.67
CA TYR A 25 -2.52 4.90 6.08
C TYR A 25 -1.05 5.21 6.30
N ARG A 26 -0.76 6.00 7.32
CA ARG A 26 0.57 6.12 7.94
C ARG A 26 0.60 5.25 9.19
N ALA A 27 1.73 4.62 9.46
CA ALA A 27 1.93 3.88 10.70
C ALA A 27 3.42 3.80 11.03
N LYS A 28 3.73 3.32 12.24
CA LYS A 28 5.04 2.73 12.54
C LYS A 28 4.97 1.21 12.41
N TRP A 29 5.95 0.62 11.74
CA TRP A 29 6.12 -0.82 11.60
C TRP A 29 7.51 -1.21 12.08
N TYR A 30 7.59 -1.94 13.19
CA TYR A 30 8.86 -2.24 13.88
C TYR A 30 9.72 -1.00 14.11
N GLY A 31 9.10 0.11 14.54
CA GLY A 31 9.76 1.40 14.78
C GLY A 31 10.03 2.26 13.52
N ILE A 32 9.79 1.74 12.31
CA ILE A 32 10.02 2.44 11.04
C ILE A 32 8.73 3.13 10.58
N ASP A 33 8.81 4.38 10.13
CA ASP A 33 7.65 5.10 9.58
C ASP A 33 7.30 4.58 8.17
N VAL A 34 6.05 4.17 7.98
CA VAL A 34 5.57 3.48 6.79
C VAL A 34 4.26 4.05 6.28
N VAL A 35 4.04 3.85 4.98
CA VAL A 35 2.74 3.95 4.34
C VAL A 35 2.20 2.56 4.09
N VAL A 36 0.98 2.31 4.54
CA VAL A 36 0.20 1.10 4.24
C VAL A 36 -0.86 1.47 3.21
N LYS A 37 -0.79 0.86 2.03
CA LYS A 37 -1.77 1.06 0.96
C LYS A 37 -2.54 -0.23 0.73
N ARG A 38 -3.86 -0.18 0.94
CA ARG A 38 -4.78 -1.31 0.82
C ARG A 38 -5.81 -1.08 -0.27
N ARG A 39 -5.92 -2.01 -1.22
CA ARG A 39 -6.96 -1.96 -2.27
C ARG A 39 -8.24 -2.61 -1.76
N ILE A 40 -9.30 -1.82 -1.62
CA ILE A 40 -10.61 -2.28 -1.12
C ILE A 40 -11.41 -2.99 -2.22
N PRO A 41 -12.21 -4.03 -1.87
CA PRO A 41 -13.07 -4.70 -2.82
C PRO A 41 -14.08 -3.77 -3.49
N LYS A 42 -14.46 -4.09 -4.74
CA LYS A 42 -15.48 -3.36 -5.50
C LYS A 42 -16.72 -4.19 -5.71
N SER A 43 -17.81 -3.80 -5.03
CA SER A 43 -19.11 -4.48 -5.07
C SER A 43 -19.72 -4.58 -6.46
N TYR A 44 -19.36 -3.70 -7.39
CA TYR A 44 -19.82 -3.75 -8.77
C TYR A 44 -19.08 -4.80 -9.63
N ARG A 45 -18.04 -5.46 -9.12
CA ARG A 45 -17.29 -6.49 -9.83
C ARG A 45 -17.60 -7.88 -9.27
N ILE A 46 -17.50 -8.88 -10.12
CA ILE A 46 -17.49 -10.29 -9.70
C ILE A 46 -16.28 -10.52 -8.78
N GLU A 47 -16.49 -11.15 -7.63
CA GLU A 47 -15.50 -11.32 -6.56
C GLU A 47 -14.16 -11.84 -7.07
N LYS A 48 -14.16 -12.97 -7.79
CA LYS A 48 -12.96 -13.58 -8.38
C LYS A 48 -12.18 -12.61 -9.28
N LEU A 49 -12.90 -11.83 -10.09
CA LEU A 49 -12.27 -10.85 -10.98
C LEU A 49 -11.69 -9.68 -10.19
N ASP A 50 -12.39 -9.21 -9.17
CA ASP A 50 -11.91 -8.11 -8.34
C ASP A 50 -10.66 -8.48 -7.55
N GLU A 51 -10.64 -9.67 -6.94
CA GLU A 51 -9.46 -10.22 -6.27
C GLU A 51 -8.26 -10.30 -7.21
N GLU A 52 -8.45 -10.86 -8.40
CA GLU A 52 -7.40 -10.98 -9.40
C GLU A 52 -6.87 -9.60 -9.84
N ILE A 53 -7.76 -8.64 -10.10
CA ILE A 53 -7.40 -7.28 -10.48
C ILE A 53 -6.60 -6.61 -9.36
N ARG A 54 -7.09 -6.64 -8.11
CA ARG A 54 -6.45 -5.98 -6.98
C ARG A 54 -5.07 -6.59 -6.70
N SER A 55 -4.98 -7.92 -6.67
CA SER A 55 -3.72 -8.64 -6.45
C SER A 55 -2.68 -8.32 -7.54
N LYS A 56 -3.05 -8.44 -8.82
CA LYS A 56 -2.17 -8.11 -9.95
C LYS A 56 -1.70 -6.66 -9.92
N ARG A 57 -2.59 -5.71 -9.58
CA ARG A 57 -2.24 -4.29 -9.45
C ARG A 57 -1.26 -4.05 -8.31
N THR A 58 -1.47 -4.65 -7.13
CA THR A 58 -0.55 -4.53 -5.99
C THR A 58 0.84 -5.12 -6.32
N ALA A 59 0.89 -6.31 -6.93
CA ALA A 59 2.14 -6.93 -7.36
C ALA A 59 2.88 -6.07 -8.40
N ARG A 60 2.16 -5.54 -9.40
CA ARG A 60 2.73 -4.67 -10.43
C ARG A 60 3.28 -3.38 -9.84
N GLU A 61 2.56 -2.76 -8.91
CA GLU A 61 3.00 -1.54 -8.24
C GLU A 61 4.31 -1.77 -7.46
N ALA A 62 4.38 -2.83 -6.65
CA ALA A 62 5.60 -3.18 -5.93
C ALA A 62 6.80 -3.41 -6.87
N LYS A 63 6.56 -4.13 -7.98
CA LYS A 63 7.58 -4.43 -8.99
C LYS A 63 8.10 -3.16 -9.68
N ILE A 64 7.21 -2.25 -10.07
CA ILE A 64 7.59 -0.98 -10.70
C ILE A 64 8.35 -0.09 -9.73
N LEU A 65 7.90 0.04 -8.47
CA LEU A 65 8.60 0.82 -7.45
C LEU A 65 10.02 0.32 -7.21
N HIS A 66 10.19 -1.00 -7.12
CA HIS A 66 11.49 -1.63 -6.96
C HIS A 66 12.43 -1.36 -8.14
N TYR A 67 11.95 -1.54 -9.38
CA TYR A 67 12.78 -1.25 -10.56
C TYR A 67 13.12 0.23 -10.71
N ALA A 68 12.17 1.12 -10.43
CA ALA A 68 12.42 2.56 -10.45
C ALA A 68 13.51 2.94 -9.44
N LYS A 69 13.43 2.42 -8.20
CA LYS A 69 14.46 2.62 -7.17
C LYS A 69 15.82 2.10 -7.65
N LYS A 70 15.87 0.89 -8.21
CA LYS A 70 17.10 0.28 -8.75
C LYS A 70 17.71 1.11 -9.89
N ALA A 71 16.88 1.80 -10.66
CA ALA A 71 17.31 2.71 -11.72
C ALA A 71 17.71 4.12 -11.22
N GLY A 72 17.73 4.36 -9.90
CA GLY A 72 18.11 5.64 -9.30
C GLY A 72 16.97 6.64 -9.14
N VAL A 73 15.73 6.27 -9.47
CA VAL A 73 14.56 7.15 -9.26
C VAL A 73 14.22 7.19 -7.77
N PRO A 74 13.98 8.38 -7.18
CA PRO A 74 13.60 8.50 -5.77
C PRO A 74 12.15 8.03 -5.56
N THR A 75 11.98 6.73 -5.36
CA THR A 75 10.70 6.10 -5.03
C THR A 75 10.68 5.51 -3.61
N PRO A 76 9.49 5.28 -3.02
CA PRO A 76 9.37 4.54 -1.76
C PRO A 76 10.03 3.15 -1.83
N THR A 77 10.68 2.75 -0.74
CA THR A 77 11.18 1.38 -0.57
C THR A 77 10.03 0.48 -0.15
N VAL A 78 9.78 -0.59 -0.90
CA VAL A 78 8.77 -1.60 -0.54
C VAL A 78 9.33 -2.50 0.56
N TYR A 79 8.65 -2.58 1.70
CA TYR A 79 9.05 -3.43 2.81
C TYR A 79 8.28 -4.75 2.87
N PHE A 80 7.00 -4.72 2.49
CA PHE A 80 6.15 -5.91 2.57
C PHE A 80 5.02 -5.87 1.55
N LEU A 81 4.65 -7.06 1.08
CA LEU A 81 3.61 -7.26 0.08
C LEU A 81 2.70 -8.41 0.53
N ASP A 82 1.42 -8.10 0.70
CA ASP A 82 0.37 -9.06 0.99
C ASP A 82 -0.63 -9.09 -0.16
N LEU A 83 -0.47 -10.08 -1.04
CA LEU A 83 -1.32 -10.24 -2.21
C LEU A 83 -2.71 -10.77 -1.87
N ALA A 84 -2.87 -11.48 -0.76
CA ALA A 84 -4.17 -11.99 -0.32
C ALA A 84 -5.07 -10.81 0.12
N ASN A 85 -4.51 -9.87 0.88
CA ASN A 85 -5.23 -8.66 1.29
C ASN A 85 -5.02 -7.47 0.34
N SER A 86 -4.35 -7.68 -0.81
CA SER A 86 -4.02 -6.62 -1.79
C SER A 86 -3.41 -5.37 -1.15
N THR A 87 -2.49 -5.59 -0.21
CA THR A 87 -1.84 -4.56 0.61
C THR A 87 -0.36 -4.48 0.28
N ILE A 88 0.17 -3.25 0.21
CA ILE A 88 1.59 -2.97 0.10
C ILE A 88 2.01 -2.04 1.24
N VAL A 89 3.12 -2.37 1.89
CA VAL A 89 3.75 -1.55 2.93
C VAL A 89 5.07 -1.02 2.39
N MET A 90 5.25 0.29 2.46
CA MET A 90 6.42 0.98 1.90
C MET A 90 6.88 2.12 2.81
N SER A 91 8.10 2.62 2.59
CA SER A 91 8.64 3.76 3.34
C SER A 91 7.73 4.99 3.22
N PHE A 92 7.46 5.67 4.33
CA PHE A 92 6.90 7.01 4.29
C PHE A 92 7.91 7.98 3.69
N ILE A 93 7.44 8.87 2.80
CA ILE A 93 8.24 9.94 2.21
C ILE A 93 7.74 11.25 2.79
N GLU A 94 8.62 11.93 3.52
CA GLU A 94 8.32 13.25 4.07
C GLU A 94 8.23 14.29 2.96
N GLY A 95 7.21 15.15 3.04
CA GLY A 95 7.00 16.23 2.09
C GLY A 95 5.53 16.53 1.83
N VAL A 96 5.30 17.57 1.04
CA VAL A 96 3.96 17.98 0.60
C VAL A 96 3.70 17.36 -0.77
N ARG A 97 2.47 16.88 -0.99
CA ARG A 97 2.08 16.37 -2.31
C ARG A 97 2.07 17.52 -3.30
N ILE A 98 2.57 17.31 -4.50
CA ILE A 98 2.66 18.37 -5.52
C ILE A 98 1.32 19.03 -5.86
N ARG A 99 0.19 18.31 -5.69
CA ARG A 99 -1.16 18.85 -5.93
C ARG A 99 -1.61 19.86 -4.85
N GLU A 100 -0.96 19.84 -3.69
CA GLU A 100 -1.26 20.72 -2.55
C GLU A 100 -0.32 21.93 -2.48
N ILE A 101 0.59 22.03 -3.46
CA ILE A 101 1.41 23.20 -3.75
C ILE A 101 0.70 24.00 -4.85
#